data_AF-A0A378J9A0-F1
#
_entry.id   AF-A0A378J9A0-F1
#
_cell.length_a   1.000
_cell.length_b   1.000
_cell.length_c   1.000
_cell.angle_alpha   90.00
_cell.angle_beta   90.00
_cell.angle_gamma   90.00
#
_symmetry.space_group_name_H-M   'P 1'
#
loop_
_entity.id
_entity.type
_entity.pdbx_description
1 polymer ?
#
loop_
_entity_poly.entity_id
_entity_poly.type
_entity_poly.pdbx_seq_one_letter_code
_entity_poly.pdbx_strand_id
1 'polypeptide(L)'
;MLRHSLIYLLLSILVVIFAKYAQLVIVYIDLFFTYVNLKLTPIFSQTGWGLVVRKILVLVLLPVAITAVPALVYRIFKGGDMPHFIAITWIIWIIIVLSDILVR
;
A
#
# COMPACT_ATOMS: atom_id res chain seq x y z
N MET A 1 12.03 -10.96 33.11
CA MET A 1 10.66 -10.50 32.79
C MET A 1 10.52 -8.97 32.69
N LEU A 2 11.01 -8.17 33.65
CA LEU A 2 10.92 -6.69 33.61
C LEU A 2 11.47 -6.03 32.32
N ARG A 3 12.61 -6.52 31.78
CA ARG A 3 13.19 -5.97 30.54
C ARG A 3 12.28 -6.12 29.31
N HIS A 4 11.56 -7.23 29.19
CA HIS A 4 10.65 -7.44 28.06
C HIS A 4 9.38 -6.61 28.23
N SER A 5 8.88 -6.49 29.46
CA SER A 5 7.73 -5.63 29.78
C SER A 5 8.00 -4.16 29.40
N LEU A 6 9.19 -3.65 29.71
CA LEU A 6 9.64 -2.30 29.31
C LEU A 6 9.67 -2.13 27.79
N ILE A 7 10.16 -3.12 27.04
CA ILE A 7 10.19 -3.07 25.57
C ILE A 7 8.77 -3.04 24.98
N TYR A 8 7.87 -3.88 25.50
CA TYR A 8 6.47 -3.88 25.06
C TYR A 8 5.76 -2.56 25.37
N LEU A 9 6.02 -1.99 26.54
CA LEU A 9 5.45 -0.69 26.94
C LEU A 9 5.96 0.46 26.08
N LEU A 10 7.25 0.42 25.71
CA LEU A 10 7.82 1.41 24.82
C LEU A 10 7.27 1.25 23.39
N LEU A 11 7.14 0.02 22.91
CA LEU A 11 6.51 -0.30 21.61
C LEU A 11 5.05 0.16 21.55
N SER A 12 4.25 -0.04 22.61
CA SER A 12 2.85 0.36 22.60
C SER A 12 2.70 1.89 22.53
N ILE A 13 3.51 2.64 23.29
CA ILE A 13 3.54 4.10 23.22
C ILE A 13 3.95 4.55 21.82
N LEU A 14 4.96 3.90 21.24
CA LEU A 14 5.41 4.18 19.88
C LEU A 14 4.27 4.01 18.87
N VAL A 15 3.54 2.89 18.94
CA VAL A 15 2.39 2.63 18.06
C VAL A 15 1.33 3.72 18.18
N VAL A 16 1.01 4.18 19.40
CA VAL A 16 0.00 5.25 19.61
C VAL A 16 0.46 6.58 19.00
N ILE A 17 1.73 6.95 19.19
CA ILE A 17 2.29 8.18 18.61
C ILE A 17 2.29 8.10 17.08
N PHE A 18 2.62 6.94 16.53
CA PHE A 18 2.68 6.73 15.09
C PHE A 18 1.32 6.43 14.43
N ALA A 19 0.25 6.22 15.20
CA ALA A 19 -1.07 5.89 14.70
C ALA A 19 -1.58 6.92 13.68
N LYS A 20 -1.37 8.22 13.96
CA LYS A 20 -1.72 9.31 13.04
C LYS A 20 -0.98 9.20 11.70
N TYR A 21 0.30 8.84 11.73
CA TYR A 21 1.10 8.67 10.51
C TYR A 21 0.69 7.41 9.75
N ALA A 22 0.37 6.32 10.45
CA ALA A 22 -0.14 5.09 9.83
C ALA A 22 -1.48 5.35 9.10
N GLN A 23 -2.42 6.06 9.74
CA GLN A 23 -3.67 6.46 9.11
C GLN A 23 -3.43 7.34 7.88
N LEU A 24 -2.53 8.31 7.99
CA LEU A 24 -2.18 9.21 6.89
C LEU A 24 -1.57 8.46 5.70
N VAL A 25 -0.74 7.43 5.95
CA VAL A 25 -0.22 6.54 4.89
C VAL A 25 -1.36 5.78 4.20
N ILE A 26 -2.30 5.20 4.96
CA ILE A 26 -3.45 4.49 4.40
C ILE A 26 -4.27 5.41 3.48
N VAL A 27 -4.56 6.63 3.94
CA VAL A 27 -5.32 7.63 3.16
C VAL A 27 -4.60 8.01 1.88
N TYR A 28 -3.27 8.20 1.91
CA TYR A 28 -2.51 8.51 0.70
C TYR A 28 -2.47 7.35 -0.30
N ILE A 29 -2.37 6.11 0.19
CA ILE A 29 -2.43 4.92 -0.67
C ILE A 29 -3.80 4.83 -1.36
N ASP A 30 -4.89 5.04 -0.62
CA ASP A 30 -6.25 5.04 -1.17
C ASP A 30 -6.50 6.17 -2.17
N LEU A 31 -6.05 7.39 -1.86
CA LEU A 31 -6.08 8.52 -2.79
C LEU A 31 -5.33 8.22 -4.08
N PHE A 32 -4.16 7.60 -3.98
CA PHE A 32 -3.37 7.24 -5.14
C PHE A 32 -4.06 6.15 -5.98
N PHE A 33 -4.67 5.14 -5.34
CA PHE A 33 -5.49 4.15 -6.02
C PHE A 33 -6.65 4.79 -6.78
N THR A 34 -7.41 5.68 -6.12
CA THR A 34 -8.51 6.41 -6.74
C THR A 34 -8.03 7.27 -7.91
N TYR A 35 -6.91 7.98 -7.74
CA TYR A 35 -6.32 8.82 -8.78
C TYR A 35 -5.94 8.01 -10.03
N VAL A 36 -5.24 6.88 -9.86
CA VAL A 36 -4.83 6.03 -10.99
C VAL A 36 -6.05 5.41 -11.66
N ASN A 37 -7.03 4.95 -10.88
CA ASN A 37 -8.28 4.40 -11.41
C ASN A 37 -9.04 5.43 -12.25
N LEU A 38 -9.12 6.69 -11.81
CA LEU A 38 -9.70 7.80 -12.57
C LEU A 38 -8.90 8.11 -13.84
N LYS A 39 -7.56 8.15 -13.77
CA LYS A 39 -6.70 8.40 -14.93
C LYS A 39 -6.75 7.31 -16.00
N LEU A 40 -7.09 6.08 -15.63
CA LEU A 40 -7.31 4.98 -16.57
C LEU A 40 -8.73 4.95 -17.14
N THR A 41 -9.64 5.79 -16.65
CA THR A 41 -11.01 5.90 -17.19
C THR A 41 -11.12 6.14 -18.70
N PRO A 42 -10.28 6.96 -19.36
CA PRO A 42 -10.37 7.12 -20.81
C PRO A 42 -9.88 5.91 -21.61
N ILE A 43 -9.12 4.99 -20.99
CA ILE A 43 -8.57 3.79 -21.65
C ILE A 43 -9.57 2.62 -21.60
N PHE A 44 -10.41 2.56 -20.57
CA PHE A 44 -11.40 1.50 -20.37
C PHE A 44 -12.82 2.04 -20.55
N SER A 45 -13.78 1.19 -20.94
CA SER A 45 -15.19 1.63 -21.00
C SER A 45 -15.67 2.10 -19.63
N GLN A 46 -16.42 3.20 -19.60
CA GLN A 46 -16.97 3.76 -18.36
C GLN A 46 -18.11 2.90 -17.77
N THR A 47 -18.65 1.97 -18.56
CA THR A 47 -19.82 1.14 -18.20
C THR A 47 -19.52 -0.35 -18.34
N GLY A 48 -20.27 -1.15 -17.57
CA GLY A 48 -20.23 -2.62 -17.64
C GLY A 48 -18.88 -3.21 -17.23
N TRP A 49 -18.40 -4.16 -18.02
CA TRP A 49 -17.19 -4.95 -17.74
C TRP A 49 -15.90 -4.12 -17.72
N GLY A 50 -15.82 -3.02 -18.47
CA GLY A 50 -14.61 -2.18 -18.49
C GLY A 50 -14.31 -1.54 -17.13
N LEU A 51 -15.34 -1.20 -16.36
CA LEU A 51 -15.16 -0.66 -15.00
C LEU A 51 -14.61 -1.73 -14.05
N VAL A 52 -15.15 -2.95 -14.11
CA VAL A 52 -14.74 -4.07 -13.25
C VAL A 52 -13.30 -4.49 -13.57
N VAL A 53 -13.00 -4.68 -14.85
CA VAL A 53 -11.66 -5.06 -15.32
C VAL A 53 -10.64 -3.99 -14.94
N ARG A 54 -10.95 -2.71 -15.15
CA ARG A 54 -10.07 -1.60 -14.73
C ARG A 54 -9.79 -1.64 -13.24
N LYS A 55 -10.82 -1.78 -12.40
CA LYS A 55 -10.64 -1.86 -10.93
C LYS A 55 -9.74 -3.02 -10.54
N ILE A 56 -9.97 -4.21 -11.10
CA ILE A 56 -9.15 -5.40 -10.80
C ILE A 56 -7.70 -5.20 -11.25
N LEU A 57 -7.48 -4.65 -12.45
CA LEU A 57 -6.13 -4.39 -12.95
C LEU A 57 -5.38 -3.40 -12.07
N VAL A 58 -6.03 -2.31 -11.66
CA VAL A 58 -5.41 -1.34 -10.73
C VAL A 58 -5.15 -2.01 -9.38
N LEU A 59 -6.08 -2.79 -8.86
CA LEU A 59 -5.93 -3.47 -7.57
C LEU A 59 -4.72 -4.41 -7.55
N VAL A 60 -4.46 -5.12 -8.65
CA VAL A 60 -3.34 -6.07 -8.75
C VAL A 60 -2.02 -5.37 -9.06
N LEU A 61 -2.02 -4.40 -9.98
CA LEU A 61 -0.78 -3.80 -10.49
C LEU A 61 -0.26 -2.65 -9.62
N LEU A 62 -1.16 -1.87 -8.99
CA LEU A 62 -0.76 -0.69 -8.22
C LEU A 62 0.16 -1.02 -7.03
N PRO A 63 -0.10 -2.03 -6.18
CA PRO A 63 0.81 -2.35 -5.08
C PRO A 63 2.21 -2.70 -5.57
N VAL A 64 2.30 -3.47 -6.67
CA VAL A 64 3.57 -3.85 -7.31
C VAL A 64 4.29 -2.60 -7.83
N ALA A 65 3.56 -1.67 -8.45
CA ALA A 65 4.13 -0.42 -8.95
C ALA A 65 4.64 0.47 -7.79
N ILE A 66 3.89 0.56 -6.69
CA ILE A 66 4.29 1.32 -5.50
C ILE A 66 5.55 0.72 -4.87
N THR A 67 5.63 -0.60 -4.73
CA THR A 67 6.82 -1.26 -4.17
C THR A 67 8.00 -1.30 -5.12
N ALA A 68 7.77 -1.26 -6.44
CA ALA A 68 8.83 -1.19 -7.42
C ALA A 68 9.67 0.10 -7.26
N VAL A 69 9.05 1.23 -6.86
CA VAL A 69 9.78 2.49 -6.65
C VAL A 69 10.93 2.35 -5.63
N PRO A 70 10.69 1.97 -4.35
CA PRO A 70 11.78 1.77 -3.40
C PRO A 70 12.67 0.59 -3.77
N ALA A 71 12.16 -0.45 -4.45
CA ALA A 71 12.97 -1.58 -4.88
C ALA A 71 14.00 -1.20 -5.95
N LEU A 72 13.61 -0.37 -6.92
CA LEU A 72 14.51 0.16 -7.93
C LEU A 72 15.54 1.10 -7.32
N VAL A 73 15.12 1.98 -6.39
CA VAL A 73 16.04 2.82 -5.62
C VAL A 73 17.05 1.96 -4.87
N TYR A 74 16.61 0.92 -4.16
CA TYR A 74 17.48 -0.01 -3.45
C TYR A 74 18.48 -0.66 -4.41
N ARG A 75 18.00 -1.14 -5.57
CA ARG A 75 18.84 -1.80 -6.57
C ARG A 75 19.92 -0.87 -7.12
N ILE A 76 19.61 0.40 -7.36
CA ILE A 76 20.56 1.40 -7.85
C ILE A 76 21.68 1.65 -6.82
N PHE A 77 21.34 1.80 -5.53
CA PHE A 77 22.31 2.17 -4.51
C PHE A 77 23.07 0.99 -3.91
N LYS A 78 22.41 -0.15 -3.69
CA LYS A 78 23.00 -1.31 -3.00
C LYS A 78 23.42 -2.45 -3.93
N GLY A 79 22.93 -2.49 -5.17
CA GLY A 79 23.18 -3.59 -6.10
C GLY A 79 22.53 -4.89 -5.61
N GLY A 80 21.41 -5.28 -6.22
CA GLY A 80 20.68 -6.51 -5.89
C GLY A 80 19.19 -6.30 -5.72
N ASP A 81 18.46 -7.40 -5.51
CA ASP A 81 17.02 -7.36 -5.30
C ASP A 81 16.67 -6.95 -3.87
N MET A 82 15.62 -6.12 -3.73
CA MET A 82 15.18 -5.63 -2.44
C MET A 82 14.64 -6.80 -1.59
N PRO A 83 15.14 -7.00 -0.35
CA PRO A 83 14.58 -8.01 0.54
C PRO A 83 13.12 -7.67 0.88
N HIS A 84 12.29 -8.70 1.04
CA HIS A 84 10.87 -8.58 1.39
C HIS A 84 10.00 -7.82 0.37
N PHE A 85 10.43 -7.68 -0.89
CA PHE A 85 9.64 -7.06 -1.96
C PHE A 85 8.19 -7.57 -2.01
N ILE A 86 8.03 -8.89 -2.02
CA ILE A 86 6.72 -9.53 -2.10
C ILE A 86 5.87 -9.25 -0.84
N ALA A 87 6.47 -9.28 0.35
CA ALA A 87 5.76 -9.04 1.60
C ALA A 87 5.24 -7.60 1.69
N ILE A 88 6.06 -6.62 1.29
CA ILE A 88 5.64 -5.21 1.27
C ILE A 88 4.53 -5.02 0.23
N THR A 89 4.64 -5.68 -0.92
CA THR A 89 3.62 -5.62 -1.98
C THR A 89 2.28 -6.14 -1.46
N TRP A 90 2.28 -7.27 -0.75
CA TRP A 90 1.09 -7.82 -0.10
C TRP A 90 0.52 -6.91 0.99
N ILE A 91 1.36 -6.28 1.81
CA ILE A 91 0.91 -5.31 2.82
C ILE A 91 0.17 -4.15 2.16
N ILE A 92 0.74 -3.57 1.10
CA ILE A 92 0.11 -2.47 0.36
C ILE A 92 -1.18 -2.93 -0.31
N TRP A 93 -1.19 -4.14 -0.89
CA TRP A 93 -2.39 -4.71 -1.48
C TRP A 93 -3.51 -4.88 -0.43
N ILE A 94 -3.20 -5.41 0.75
CA ILE A 94 -4.17 -5.55 1.86
C ILE A 94 -4.70 -4.17 2.26
N ILE A 95 -3.85 -3.16 2.38
CA ILE A 95 -4.30 -1.79 2.70
C ILE A 95 -5.31 -1.31 1.66
N ILE A 96 -5.01 -1.45 0.36
CA ILE A 96 -5.90 -1.00 -0.72
C ILE A 96 -7.22 -1.78 -0.70
N VAL A 97 -7.16 -3.10 -0.55
CA VAL A 97 -8.36 -3.97 -0.49
C VAL A 97 -9.23 -3.60 0.70
N LEU A 98 -8.64 -3.46 1.88
CA LEU A 98 -9.38 -3.10 3.08
C LEU A 98 -9.95 -1.69 2.95
N SER A 99 -9.21 -0.73 2.40
CA SER A 99 -9.73 0.63 2.17
C SER A 99 -10.89 0.66 1.16
N ASP A 100 -10.77 -0.02 0.00
CA ASP A 100 -11.84 -0.03 -1.02
C ASP A 100 -13.08 -0.83 -0.58
N ILE A 101 -12.94 -1.80 0.32
CA ILE A 101 -14.06 -2.65 0.81
C ILE A 101 -14.69 -2.12 2.12
N LEU A 102 -13.90 -1.62 3.08
CA LEU A 102 -14.41 -1.20 4.40
C LEU A 102 -14.78 0.27 4.49
N VAL A 103 -14.12 1.15 3.71
CA VAL A 103 -14.34 2.60 3.79
C VAL A 103 -15.38 3.07 2.77
N ARG A 104 -15.62 2.30 1.71
CA ARG A 104 -16.63 2.54 0.66
C ARG A 104 -17.82 1.61 0.81
#